data_AF-A0A7W0YW10-F1
#
_entry.id   AF-A0A7W0YW10-F1
#
_cell.length_a   1.000
_cell.length_b   1.000
_cell.length_c   1.000
_cell.angle_alpha   90.00
_cell.angle_beta   90.00
_cell.angle_gamma   90.00
#
_symmetry.space_group_name_H-M   'P 1'
#
loop_
_entity.id
_entity.type
_entity.pdbx_description
1 polymer ?
#
loop_
_entity_poly.entity_id
_entity_poly.type
_entity_poly.pdbx_seq_one_letter_code
_entity_poly.pdbx_strand_id
1 'polypeptide(L)'
;MAPRYGPPDASLAPRYTGVRTFARLPHVIEPDGVDAAVVGVPFDTATSFRPGARFGPEAIRAGSLLLRPYHPPLAVDVFASQSLVDWGDLAVTPGNAEKTAAQIHAGLAPLVAAGITPLVLGGDHSIVLGELRAHAERHGPLGLVLIDAHADTWDQYYGERYFHGTPFRRALEEGLLAPERSTLVGMRGPLYGPADLEEPRDWGFEILACDELRALAPAAYGQLVRERAGGGPLFLSFDIDAIDPAFAPATGTPEVAGLLPHEALALLRALAGL
;
A
#
# COMPACT_ATOMS: atom_id res chain seq x y z
N MET A 1 18.64 -8.54 19.70
CA MET A 1 19.64 -7.45 19.64
C MET A 1 18.86 -6.14 19.52
N ALA A 2 19.42 -5.00 19.95
CA ALA A 2 18.77 -3.72 19.71
C ALA A 2 18.75 -3.41 18.19
N PRO A 3 17.70 -2.75 17.67
CA PRO A 3 17.67 -2.32 16.27
C PRO A 3 18.90 -1.50 15.89
N ARG A 4 19.42 -1.73 14.68
CA ARG A 4 20.62 -1.06 14.17
C ARG A 4 20.31 0.34 13.62
N TYR A 5 19.18 0.48 12.93
CA TYR A 5 18.79 1.70 12.24
C TYR A 5 17.47 2.25 12.79
N GLY A 6 17.47 3.56 13.07
CA GLY A 6 16.31 4.29 13.57
C GLY A 6 16.54 5.80 13.44
N PRO A 7 15.49 6.63 13.63
CA PRO A 7 15.62 8.06 13.51
C PRO A 7 16.47 8.65 14.66
N PRO A 8 17.10 9.82 14.45
CA PRO A 8 17.84 10.49 15.51
C PRO A 8 16.90 10.96 16.63
N ASP A 9 17.45 11.15 17.83
CA ASP A 9 16.72 11.74 18.96
C ASP A 9 16.21 13.14 18.59
N ALA A 10 14.88 13.27 18.52
CA ALA A 10 14.20 14.50 18.14
C ALA A 10 14.26 15.61 19.22
N SER A 11 14.77 15.32 20.42
CA SER A 11 15.03 16.33 21.45
C SER A 11 16.33 17.10 21.20
N LEU A 12 17.27 16.53 20.43
CA LEU A 12 18.57 17.14 20.16
C LEU A 12 18.54 18.16 19.02
N ALA A 13 17.60 18.01 18.08
CA ALA A 13 17.45 18.93 16.95
C ALA A 13 15.98 19.01 16.51
N PRO A 14 15.47 20.22 16.17
CA PRO A 14 14.12 20.38 15.68
C PRO A 14 13.83 19.49 14.45
N ARG A 15 12.63 18.94 14.38
CA ARG A 15 12.24 17.96 13.35
C ARG A 15 12.30 18.48 11.91
N TYR A 16 12.29 19.80 11.73
CA TYR A 16 12.40 20.46 10.42
C TYR A 16 13.84 20.60 9.91
N THR A 17 14.86 20.14 10.66
CA THR A 17 16.27 20.18 10.24
C THR A 17 16.80 18.82 9.77
N GLY A 18 17.84 18.86 8.95
CA GLY A 18 18.49 17.68 8.38
C GLY A 18 17.92 17.26 7.02
N VAL A 19 18.40 16.13 6.52
CA VAL A 19 17.94 15.53 5.26
C VAL A 19 16.50 15.00 5.44
N ARG A 20 15.65 15.18 4.42
CA ARG A 20 14.22 14.82 4.46
C ARG A 20 13.97 13.40 4.00
N THR A 21 14.26 12.44 4.86
CA THR A 21 13.84 11.03 4.72
C THR A 21 12.56 10.75 5.50
N PHE A 22 11.88 9.64 5.20
CA PHE A 22 10.71 9.18 5.91
C PHE A 22 11.01 9.00 7.40
N ALA A 23 10.22 9.63 8.25
CA ALA A 23 10.38 9.68 9.70
C ALA A 23 11.79 10.10 10.18
N ARG A 24 12.61 10.74 9.32
CA ARG A 24 14.03 11.04 9.54
C ARG A 24 14.91 9.79 9.71
N LEU A 25 14.51 8.66 9.14
CA LEU A 25 15.32 7.44 9.09
C LEU A 25 16.64 7.68 8.34
N PRO A 26 17.71 6.94 8.67
CA PRO A 26 18.95 7.03 7.90
C PRO A 26 18.71 6.56 6.45
N HIS A 27 19.34 7.25 5.50
CA HIS A 27 19.37 6.79 4.11
C HIS A 27 20.53 5.80 3.93
N VAL A 28 20.19 4.51 3.84
CA VAL A 28 21.14 3.41 3.70
C VAL A 28 20.58 2.45 2.65
N ILE A 29 21.41 2.15 1.65
CA ILE A 29 21.09 1.25 0.53
C ILE A 29 21.90 -0.06 0.64
N GLU A 30 22.02 -0.56 1.86
CA GLU A 30 22.68 -1.82 2.20
C GLU A 30 21.71 -2.68 3.02
N PRO A 31 21.53 -3.97 2.69
CA PRO A 31 20.50 -4.80 3.32
C PRO A 31 20.87 -5.31 4.73
N ASP A 32 22.13 -5.17 5.15
CA ASP A 32 22.64 -5.80 6.38
C ASP A 32 22.03 -5.21 7.66
N GLY A 33 21.28 -6.04 8.41
CA GLY A 33 20.65 -5.63 9.67
C GLY A 33 19.46 -4.68 9.51
N VAL A 34 18.79 -4.71 8.35
CA VAL A 34 17.53 -3.99 8.09
C VAL A 34 16.36 -4.97 8.22
N ASP A 35 15.33 -4.60 8.97
CA ASP A 35 14.09 -5.38 9.09
C ASP A 35 13.03 -4.88 8.09
N ALA A 36 12.95 -3.55 7.89
CA ALA A 36 12.04 -2.93 6.92
C ALA A 36 12.68 -1.71 6.23
N ALA A 37 12.33 -1.52 4.96
CA ALA A 37 12.87 -0.47 4.11
C ALA A 37 11.74 0.38 3.53
N VAL A 38 11.78 1.69 3.74
CA VAL A 38 10.83 2.62 3.12
C VAL A 38 11.32 2.94 1.71
N VAL A 39 10.49 2.68 0.70
CA VAL A 39 10.87 2.79 -0.72
C VAL A 39 9.86 3.68 -1.43
N GLY A 40 10.30 4.73 -2.12
CA GLY A 40 9.38 5.54 -2.94
C GLY A 40 9.30 5.06 -4.39
N VAL A 41 8.11 5.16 -4.98
CA VAL A 41 7.86 4.87 -6.40
C VAL A 41 7.14 6.07 -7.04
N PRO A 42 7.88 7.10 -7.50
CA PRO A 42 7.30 8.36 -7.99
C PRO A 42 6.77 8.24 -9.43
N PHE A 43 5.65 7.53 -9.63
CA PHE A 43 5.07 7.26 -10.95
C PHE A 43 3.55 7.49 -10.99
N ASP A 44 3.05 8.18 -12.01
CA ASP A 44 1.60 8.41 -12.17
C ASP A 44 1.12 8.39 -13.64
N THR A 45 1.89 7.76 -14.54
CA THR A 45 1.55 7.80 -15.98
C THR A 45 0.40 6.85 -16.34
N ALA A 46 -0.05 6.02 -15.41
CA ALA A 46 -1.17 5.11 -15.58
C ALA A 46 -2.48 5.68 -15.01
N THR A 47 -2.49 6.93 -14.54
CA THR A 47 -3.69 7.65 -14.11
C THR A 47 -4.64 7.96 -15.26
N SER A 48 -5.94 7.75 -15.06
CA SER A 48 -6.97 8.05 -16.06
C SER A 48 -7.61 9.43 -15.92
N PHE A 49 -7.44 10.11 -14.77
CA PHE A 49 -8.08 11.40 -14.50
C PHE A 49 -7.07 12.48 -14.07
N ARG A 50 -6.80 12.65 -12.77
CA ARG A 50 -5.89 13.70 -12.28
C ARG A 50 -4.49 13.11 -12.04
N PRO A 51 -3.44 13.60 -12.75
CA PRO A 51 -2.06 13.24 -12.44
C PRO A 51 -1.56 14.01 -11.21
N GLY A 52 -0.37 13.68 -10.73
CA GLY A 52 0.31 14.35 -9.62
C GLY A 52 0.88 13.40 -8.57
N ALA A 53 0.41 12.14 -8.55
CA ALA A 53 0.86 11.14 -7.57
C ALA A 53 2.36 10.84 -7.66
N ARG A 54 3.05 11.16 -8.77
CA ARG A 54 4.53 11.07 -8.85
C ARG A 54 5.26 11.92 -7.79
N PHE A 55 4.62 12.94 -7.23
CA PHE A 55 5.16 13.76 -6.14
C PHE A 55 4.75 13.26 -4.74
N GLY A 56 3.95 12.20 -4.67
CA GLY A 56 3.48 11.56 -3.45
C GLY A 56 4.60 11.14 -2.50
N PRO A 57 5.64 10.41 -2.94
CA PRO A 57 6.71 9.94 -2.05
C PRO A 57 7.43 11.10 -1.34
N GLU A 58 7.73 12.18 -2.06
CA GLU A 58 8.35 13.39 -1.48
C GLU A 58 7.42 14.06 -0.45
N ALA A 59 6.14 14.23 -0.80
CA ALA A 59 5.15 14.85 0.08
C ALA A 59 4.94 14.04 1.37
N ILE A 60 4.89 12.72 1.27
CA ILE A 60 4.78 11.81 2.42
C ILE A 60 6.02 11.92 3.30
N ARG A 61 7.24 11.90 2.73
CA ARG A 61 8.47 12.12 3.50
C ARG A 61 8.44 13.45 4.24
N ALA A 62 8.00 14.53 3.58
CA ALA A 62 7.87 15.84 4.22
C ALA A 62 6.84 15.86 5.36
N GLY A 63 5.69 15.19 5.18
CA GLY A 63 4.65 15.07 6.20
C GLY A 63 5.03 14.17 7.38
N SER A 64 5.92 13.20 7.17
CA SER A 64 6.33 12.20 8.17
C SER A 64 7.16 12.76 9.33
N LEU A 65 7.68 13.99 9.23
CA LEU A 65 8.61 14.57 10.21
C LEU A 65 8.03 14.70 11.64
N LEU A 66 6.70 14.69 11.77
CA LEU A 66 6.00 14.76 13.05
C LEU A 66 5.81 13.41 13.76
N LEU A 67 6.12 12.29 13.10
CA LEU A 67 5.95 10.95 13.66
C LEU A 67 6.83 10.74 14.90
N ARG A 68 6.27 10.04 15.89
CA ARG A 68 6.96 9.65 17.13
C ARG A 68 7.11 8.13 17.17
N PRO A 69 8.14 7.60 17.86
CA PRO A 69 8.44 6.16 17.92
C PRO A 69 7.30 5.31 18.49
N TYR A 70 6.66 5.81 19.55
CA TYR A 70 5.68 5.04 20.32
C TYR A 70 4.27 5.19 19.74
N HIS A 71 3.61 4.07 19.47
CA HIS A 71 2.22 3.96 19.07
C HIS A 71 1.35 3.52 20.27
N PRO A 72 0.66 4.45 20.97
CA PRO A 72 -0.03 4.14 22.21
C PRO A 72 -1.12 3.07 22.12
N PRO A 73 -1.97 3.04 21.07
CA PRO A 73 -3.05 2.04 21.00
C PRO A 73 -2.58 0.59 20.89
N LEU A 74 -1.35 0.35 20.39
CA LEU A 74 -0.76 -0.99 20.32
C LEU A 74 0.36 -1.20 21.34
N ALA A 75 0.71 -0.16 22.11
CA ALA A 75 1.83 -0.15 23.04
C ALA A 75 3.16 -0.62 22.42
N VAL A 76 3.44 -0.21 21.18
CA VAL A 76 4.67 -0.57 20.45
C VAL A 76 5.54 0.67 20.27
N ASP A 77 6.83 0.56 20.60
CA ASP A 77 7.86 1.46 20.10
C ASP A 77 8.48 0.84 18.84
N VAL A 78 8.16 1.44 17.68
CA VAL A 78 8.52 0.88 16.38
C VAL A 78 10.05 0.83 16.20
N PHE A 79 10.73 1.92 16.52
CA PHE A 79 12.17 2.03 16.28
C PHE A 79 13.03 1.39 17.37
N ALA A 80 12.44 1.08 18.53
CA ALA A 80 13.07 0.23 19.54
C ALA A 80 12.89 -1.27 19.27
N SER A 81 11.94 -1.66 18.41
CA SER A 81 11.63 -3.06 18.11
C SER A 81 12.06 -3.52 16.71
N GLN A 82 12.26 -2.60 15.77
CA GLN A 82 12.60 -2.90 14.37
C GLN A 82 13.66 -1.92 13.83
N SER A 83 14.54 -2.42 12.97
CA SER A 83 15.61 -1.70 12.31
C SER A 83 15.16 -1.20 10.94
N LEU A 84 14.95 0.11 10.79
CA LEU A 84 14.35 0.71 9.60
C LEU A 84 15.29 1.68 8.88
N VAL A 85 15.21 1.71 7.55
CA VAL A 85 15.94 2.67 6.70
C VAL A 85 15.00 3.32 5.69
N ASP A 86 15.36 4.52 5.22
CA ASP A 86 14.77 5.07 3.99
C ASP A 86 15.67 4.68 2.81
N TRP A 87 15.16 3.82 1.95
CA TRP A 87 15.88 3.27 0.80
C TRP A 87 15.95 4.24 -0.39
N GLY A 88 15.32 5.41 -0.28
CA GLY A 88 15.17 6.34 -1.39
C GLY A 88 14.09 5.90 -2.36
N ASP A 89 14.22 6.30 -3.62
CA ASP A 89 13.22 6.03 -4.66
C ASP A 89 13.75 5.03 -5.69
N LEU A 90 12.86 4.19 -6.20
CA LEU A 90 13.17 3.33 -7.35
C LEU A 90 13.15 4.16 -8.64
N ALA A 91 13.98 3.73 -9.59
CA ALA A 91 13.92 4.27 -10.94
C ALA A 91 12.62 3.83 -11.64
N VAL A 92 11.93 4.78 -12.27
CA VAL A 92 10.70 4.55 -13.03
C VAL A 92 10.87 5.03 -14.47
N THR A 93 9.98 4.61 -15.37
CA THR A 93 9.94 5.10 -16.75
C THR A 93 8.62 5.83 -17.00
N PRO A 94 8.57 7.18 -16.89
CA PRO A 94 7.38 7.94 -17.26
C PRO A 94 6.95 7.61 -18.70
N GLY A 95 5.65 7.46 -18.92
CA GLY A 95 5.12 7.04 -20.23
C GLY A 95 5.10 5.54 -20.47
N ASN A 96 5.62 4.71 -19.55
CA ASN A 96 5.62 3.25 -19.73
C ASN A 96 5.38 2.52 -18.39
N ALA A 97 4.12 2.18 -18.14
CA ALA A 97 3.68 1.48 -16.93
C ALA A 97 4.24 0.05 -16.84
N GLU A 98 4.24 -0.71 -17.94
CA GLU A 98 4.75 -2.09 -17.97
C GLU A 98 6.24 -2.16 -17.63
N LYS A 99 7.05 -1.29 -18.25
CA LYS A 99 8.48 -1.18 -17.94
C LYS A 99 8.70 -0.72 -16.51
N THR A 100 7.88 0.21 -16.01
CA THR A 100 7.95 0.67 -14.63
C THR A 100 7.65 -0.48 -13.65
N ALA A 101 6.63 -1.30 -13.91
CA ALA A 101 6.33 -2.50 -13.11
C ALA A 101 7.52 -3.48 -13.08
N ALA A 102 8.22 -3.67 -14.21
CA ALA A 102 9.44 -4.49 -14.25
C ALA A 102 10.61 -3.87 -13.45
N GLN A 103 10.76 -2.54 -13.47
CA GLN A 103 11.78 -1.84 -12.66
C GLN A 103 11.49 -1.93 -11.16
N ILE A 104 10.21 -1.81 -10.77
CA ILE A 104 9.77 -1.98 -9.38
C ILE A 104 10.07 -3.40 -8.91
N HIS A 105 9.70 -4.42 -9.69
CA HIS A 105 10.01 -5.82 -9.40
C HIS A 105 11.52 -6.02 -9.19
N ALA A 106 12.34 -5.58 -10.13
CA ALA A 106 13.80 -5.72 -10.05
C ALA A 106 14.42 -4.97 -8.85
N GLY A 107 13.82 -3.84 -8.45
CA GLY A 107 14.28 -3.06 -7.30
C GLY A 107 13.88 -3.66 -5.94
N LEU A 108 12.71 -4.29 -5.86
CA LEU A 108 12.18 -4.84 -4.61
C LEU A 108 12.56 -6.31 -4.38
N ALA A 109 12.69 -7.13 -5.43
CA ALA A 109 12.97 -8.56 -5.30
C ALA A 109 14.21 -8.86 -4.43
N PRO A 110 15.34 -8.13 -4.52
CA PRO A 110 16.49 -8.35 -3.64
C PRO A 110 16.20 -8.06 -2.15
N LEU A 111 15.41 -7.01 -1.85
CA LEU A 111 15.01 -6.67 -0.49
C LEU A 111 14.12 -7.77 0.09
N VAL A 112 13.11 -8.16 -0.67
CA VAL A 112 12.17 -9.22 -0.29
C VAL A 112 12.91 -10.53 -0.08
N ALA A 113 13.81 -10.92 -0.99
CA ALA A 113 14.64 -12.12 -0.87
C ALA A 113 15.51 -12.13 0.40
N ALA A 114 16.02 -10.96 0.81
CA ALA A 114 16.81 -10.78 2.03
C ALA A 114 15.97 -10.85 3.32
N GLY A 115 14.64 -10.95 3.23
CA GLY A 115 13.76 -10.92 4.41
C GLY A 115 13.37 -9.52 4.86
N ILE A 116 13.74 -8.49 4.12
CA ILE A 116 13.40 -7.10 4.41
C ILE A 116 11.98 -6.83 3.94
N THR A 117 11.16 -6.21 4.78
CA THR A 117 9.80 -5.80 4.43
C THR A 117 9.81 -4.43 3.75
N PRO A 118 9.44 -4.31 2.46
CA PRO A 118 9.30 -3.01 1.82
C PRO A 118 8.04 -2.29 2.34
N LEU A 119 8.19 -1.00 2.66
CA LEU A 119 7.09 -0.07 2.93
C LEU A 119 7.07 0.93 1.77
N VAL A 120 6.22 0.68 0.78
CA VAL A 120 6.22 1.44 -0.46
C VAL A 120 5.38 2.72 -0.34
N LEU A 121 6.01 3.85 -0.66
CA LEU A 121 5.35 5.14 -0.81
C LEU A 121 5.05 5.32 -2.30
N GLY A 122 3.78 5.28 -2.65
CA GLY A 122 3.38 5.15 -4.04
C GLY A 122 3.33 6.45 -4.84
N GLY A 123 3.07 6.27 -6.12
CA GLY A 123 2.37 7.20 -6.98
C GLY A 123 0.97 6.66 -7.26
N ASP A 124 0.59 6.42 -8.52
CA ASP A 124 -0.70 5.79 -8.83
C ASP A 124 -0.70 4.28 -8.52
N HIS A 125 -1.89 3.67 -8.40
CA HIS A 125 -2.02 2.28 -7.95
C HIS A 125 -1.44 1.23 -8.92
N SER A 126 -1.12 1.60 -10.17
CA SER A 126 -0.54 0.64 -11.13
C SER A 126 0.81 0.07 -10.67
N ILE A 127 1.52 0.79 -9.80
CA ILE A 127 2.82 0.38 -9.26
C ILE A 127 2.75 -0.96 -8.52
N VAL A 128 1.59 -1.29 -7.93
CA VAL A 128 1.41 -2.46 -7.06
C VAL A 128 1.65 -3.77 -7.82
N LEU A 129 1.47 -3.77 -9.14
CA LEU A 129 1.77 -4.95 -9.97
C LEU A 129 3.25 -5.34 -9.87
N GLY A 130 4.16 -4.37 -9.89
CA GLY A 130 5.60 -4.62 -9.72
C GLY A 130 5.96 -5.10 -8.32
N GLU A 131 5.26 -4.59 -7.30
CA GLU A 131 5.42 -5.01 -5.91
C GLU A 131 4.97 -6.47 -5.72
N LEU A 132 3.78 -6.81 -6.23
CA LEU A 132 3.23 -8.17 -6.16
C LEU A 132 4.12 -9.18 -6.87
N ARG A 133 4.71 -8.83 -8.02
CA ARG A 133 5.69 -9.69 -8.71
C ARG A 133 6.88 -10.03 -7.81
N ALA A 134 7.45 -9.03 -7.11
CA ALA A 134 8.57 -9.23 -6.19
C ALA A 134 8.21 -10.10 -4.99
N HIS A 135 7.04 -9.86 -4.39
CA HIS A 135 6.61 -10.64 -3.23
C HIS A 135 6.22 -12.08 -3.61
N ALA A 136 5.51 -12.28 -4.72
CA ALA A 136 5.09 -13.60 -5.17
C ALA A 136 6.27 -14.48 -5.60
N GLU A 137 7.36 -13.91 -6.11
CA GLU A 137 8.59 -14.67 -6.43
C GLU A 137 9.16 -15.40 -5.20
N ARG A 138 9.10 -14.78 -4.02
CA ARG A 138 9.57 -15.38 -2.76
C ARG A 138 8.51 -16.23 -2.07
N HIS A 139 7.27 -15.76 -2.07
CA HIS A 139 6.23 -16.27 -1.17
C HIS A 139 5.16 -17.13 -1.88
N GLY A 140 5.19 -17.19 -3.21
CA GLY A 140 4.08 -17.71 -4.00
C GLY A 140 2.87 -16.75 -3.99
N PRO A 141 1.70 -17.19 -4.49
CA PRO A 141 0.50 -16.37 -4.54
C PRO A 141 0.10 -15.80 -3.15
N LEU A 142 -0.13 -14.50 -3.09
CA LEU A 142 -0.40 -13.76 -1.86
C LEU A 142 -1.91 -13.60 -1.63
N GLY A 143 -2.35 -13.59 -0.38
CA GLY A 143 -3.66 -13.00 -0.08
C GLY A 143 -3.55 -11.48 -0.08
N LEU A 144 -4.56 -10.77 -0.58
CA LEU A 144 -4.60 -9.30 -0.64
C LEU A 144 -5.54 -8.76 0.44
N VAL A 145 -5.10 -7.74 1.16
CA VAL A 145 -5.98 -6.84 1.90
C VAL A 145 -5.91 -5.49 1.21
N LEU A 146 -6.98 -5.10 0.54
CA LEU A 146 -7.09 -3.83 -0.16
C LEU A 146 -8.06 -2.92 0.58
N ILE A 147 -7.63 -1.70 0.91
CA ILE A 147 -8.50 -0.65 1.43
C ILE A 147 -8.50 0.49 0.41
N ASP A 148 -9.63 0.69 -0.26
CA ASP A 148 -9.72 1.47 -1.51
C ASP A 148 -11.16 1.93 -1.79
N ALA A 149 -11.36 3.02 -2.55
CA ALA A 149 -12.65 3.36 -3.13
C ALA A 149 -13.04 2.50 -4.34
N HIS A 150 -12.06 1.88 -5.01
CA HIS A 150 -12.21 1.12 -6.25
C HIS A 150 -11.68 -0.32 -6.09
N ALA A 151 -12.11 -1.23 -6.96
CA ALA A 151 -11.66 -2.62 -6.92
C ALA A 151 -10.38 -2.86 -7.73
N ASP A 152 -10.07 -1.96 -8.68
CA ASP A 152 -8.85 -2.01 -9.50
C ASP A 152 -8.63 -3.31 -10.29
N THR A 153 -9.75 -3.87 -10.74
CA THR A 153 -9.85 -5.16 -11.44
C THR A 153 -10.34 -5.05 -12.89
N TRP A 154 -10.36 -3.86 -13.49
CA TRP A 154 -10.78 -3.73 -14.89
C TRP A 154 -9.76 -4.33 -15.86
N ASP A 155 -10.21 -4.66 -17.06
CA ASP A 155 -9.36 -5.27 -18.09
C ASP A 155 -8.38 -4.29 -18.73
N GLN A 156 -8.89 -3.13 -19.13
CA GLN A 156 -8.18 -2.11 -19.89
C GLN A 156 -8.91 -0.77 -19.87
N TYR A 157 -8.17 0.30 -20.17
CA TYR A 157 -8.71 1.63 -20.46
C TYR A 157 -8.23 2.03 -21.86
N TYR A 158 -9.12 2.53 -22.72
CA TYR A 158 -8.75 3.03 -24.05
C TYR A 158 -7.95 2.05 -24.94
N GLY A 159 -8.09 0.74 -24.71
CA GLY A 159 -7.33 -0.31 -25.40
C GLY A 159 -5.98 -0.68 -24.78
N GLU A 160 -5.66 -0.11 -23.62
CA GLU A 160 -4.39 -0.30 -22.91
C GLU A 160 -4.60 -1.03 -21.57
N ARG A 161 -3.77 -2.03 -21.31
CA ARG A 161 -3.97 -2.99 -20.21
C ARG A 161 -3.30 -2.61 -18.88
N TYR A 162 -2.45 -1.59 -18.89
CA TYR A 162 -1.64 -1.17 -17.73
C TYR A 162 -2.05 0.22 -17.27
N PHE A 163 -3.17 0.25 -16.55
CA PHE A 163 -3.76 1.45 -15.95
C PHE A 163 -3.92 1.27 -14.44
N HIS A 164 -4.06 2.38 -13.71
CA HIS A 164 -4.21 2.36 -12.26
C HIS A 164 -5.38 1.51 -11.76
N GLY A 165 -6.50 1.38 -12.51
CA GLY A 165 -7.63 0.51 -12.15
C GLY A 165 -7.61 -0.90 -12.76
N THR A 166 -6.44 -1.36 -13.22
CA THR A 166 -6.26 -2.72 -13.77
C THR A 166 -5.29 -3.65 -13.01
N PRO A 167 -4.48 -3.22 -12.02
CA PRO A 167 -3.33 -3.98 -11.56
C PRO A 167 -3.70 -5.32 -10.92
N PHE A 168 -4.84 -5.41 -10.22
CA PHE A 168 -5.21 -6.67 -9.56
C PHE A 168 -5.73 -7.72 -10.52
N ARG A 169 -6.32 -7.33 -11.65
CA ARG A 169 -6.63 -8.27 -12.74
C ARG A 169 -5.36 -8.80 -13.41
N ARG A 170 -4.35 -7.93 -13.61
CA ARG A 170 -3.01 -8.35 -14.08
C ARG A 170 -2.35 -9.31 -13.10
N ALA A 171 -2.41 -8.99 -11.81
CA ALA A 171 -1.86 -9.86 -10.77
C ALA A 171 -2.54 -11.24 -10.71
N LEU A 172 -3.85 -11.32 -10.93
CA LEU A 172 -4.57 -12.59 -11.03
C LEU A 172 -4.17 -13.40 -12.26
N GLU A 173 -4.13 -12.78 -13.44
CA GLU A 173 -3.71 -13.48 -14.68
C GLU A 173 -2.28 -14.00 -14.60
N GLU A 174 -1.40 -13.31 -13.86
CA GLU A 174 -0.02 -13.72 -13.60
C GLU A 174 0.12 -14.73 -12.44
N GLY A 175 -0.98 -15.09 -11.75
CA GLY A 175 -0.97 -16.01 -10.62
C GLY A 175 -0.28 -15.47 -9.37
N LEU A 176 -0.24 -14.14 -9.19
CA LEU A 176 0.43 -13.48 -8.06
C LEU A 176 -0.46 -13.42 -6.81
N LEU A 177 -1.77 -13.58 -6.98
CA LEU A 177 -2.78 -13.46 -5.92
C LEU A 177 -3.58 -14.75 -5.75
N ALA A 178 -3.96 -15.01 -4.51
CA ALA A 178 -4.94 -16.01 -4.10
C ALA A 178 -6.27 -15.29 -3.78
N PRO A 179 -7.22 -15.19 -4.73
CA PRO A 179 -8.44 -14.40 -4.56
C PRO A 179 -9.30 -14.88 -3.37
N GLU A 180 -9.37 -16.19 -3.14
CA GLU A 180 -10.07 -16.81 -2.01
C GLU A 180 -9.50 -16.43 -0.64
N ARG A 181 -8.26 -15.93 -0.60
CA ARG A 181 -7.58 -15.41 0.60
C ARG A 181 -7.56 -13.89 0.67
N SER A 182 -8.26 -13.23 -0.24
CA SER A 182 -8.18 -11.79 -0.46
C SER A 182 -9.47 -11.08 -0.07
N THR A 183 -9.35 -9.91 0.53
CA THR A 183 -10.43 -9.05 1.03
C THR A 183 -10.20 -7.63 0.54
N LEU A 184 -11.15 -7.09 -0.23
CA LEU A 184 -11.14 -5.73 -0.77
C LEU A 184 -12.27 -4.96 -0.09
N VAL A 185 -11.97 -3.78 0.47
CA VAL A 185 -12.93 -3.04 1.28
C VAL A 185 -12.90 -1.54 0.99
N GLY A 186 -14.07 -0.90 1.09
CA GLY A 186 -14.22 0.55 0.96
C GLY A 186 -14.85 1.00 -0.36
N MET A 187 -15.19 0.06 -1.25
CA MET A 187 -15.67 0.38 -2.58
C MET A 187 -16.96 1.19 -2.57
N ARG A 188 -17.00 2.23 -3.39
CA ARG A 188 -18.14 3.15 -3.51
C ARG A 188 -18.07 3.92 -4.83
N GLY A 189 -19.05 4.80 -5.04
CA GLY A 189 -19.17 5.58 -6.26
C GLY A 189 -19.92 4.84 -7.36
N PRO A 190 -20.27 5.54 -8.46
CA PRO A 190 -20.95 4.94 -9.59
C PRO A 190 -20.01 4.03 -10.40
N LEU A 191 -20.54 2.90 -10.87
CA LEU A 191 -19.83 1.92 -11.68
C LEU A 191 -20.38 1.89 -13.11
N TYR A 192 -19.65 1.29 -14.06
CA TYR A 192 -20.14 1.12 -15.43
C TYR A 192 -21.17 0.00 -15.53
N GLY A 193 -21.09 -1.01 -14.66
CA GLY A 193 -22.07 -2.08 -14.57
C GLY A 193 -21.86 -2.97 -13.34
N PRO A 194 -22.80 -3.89 -13.07
CA PRO A 194 -22.70 -4.80 -11.92
C PRO A 194 -21.48 -5.75 -12.02
N ALA A 195 -21.05 -6.08 -13.24
CA ALA A 195 -19.87 -6.89 -13.52
C ALA A 195 -18.59 -6.35 -12.88
N ASP A 196 -18.50 -5.03 -12.64
CA ASP A 196 -17.35 -4.38 -11.99
C ASP A 196 -17.10 -4.92 -10.57
N LEU A 197 -18.13 -5.46 -9.90
CA LEU A 197 -18.02 -6.12 -8.60
C LEU A 197 -18.42 -7.59 -8.61
N GLU A 198 -19.25 -8.04 -9.56
CA GLU A 198 -19.64 -9.46 -9.68
C GLU A 198 -18.48 -10.32 -10.18
N GLU A 199 -17.74 -9.89 -11.22
CA GLU A 199 -16.62 -10.71 -11.75
C GLU A 199 -15.52 -10.92 -10.70
N PRO A 200 -15.05 -9.89 -9.97
CA PRO A 200 -14.02 -10.11 -8.95
C PRO A 200 -14.51 -11.01 -7.80
N ARG A 201 -15.80 -10.95 -7.44
CA ARG A 201 -16.40 -11.89 -6.48
C ARG A 201 -16.41 -13.32 -7.02
N ASP A 202 -16.76 -13.51 -8.29
CA ASP A 202 -16.74 -14.82 -8.95
C ASP A 202 -15.32 -15.41 -9.04
N TRP A 203 -14.29 -14.57 -9.13
CA TRP A 203 -12.89 -15.00 -9.04
C TRP A 203 -12.49 -15.44 -7.62
N GLY A 204 -13.25 -15.04 -6.59
CA GLY A 204 -13.09 -15.48 -5.21
C GLY A 204 -12.82 -14.36 -4.20
N PHE A 205 -12.72 -13.10 -4.62
CA PHE A 205 -12.49 -11.97 -3.71
C PHE A 205 -13.68 -11.75 -2.77
N GLU A 206 -13.41 -11.46 -1.49
CA GLU A 206 -14.41 -10.84 -0.62
C GLU A 206 -14.40 -9.34 -0.88
N ILE A 207 -15.58 -8.78 -1.15
CA ILE A 207 -15.75 -7.36 -1.43
C ILE A 207 -16.77 -6.79 -0.48
N LEU A 208 -16.32 -5.87 0.38
CA LEU A 208 -17.17 -5.08 1.27
C LEU A 208 -17.25 -3.64 0.76
N ALA A 209 -18.44 -3.24 0.31
CA ALA A 209 -18.68 -1.84 -0.04
C ALA A 209 -18.53 -0.94 1.20
N CYS A 210 -18.29 0.35 1.00
CA CYS A 210 -18.03 1.30 2.07
C CYS A 210 -19.12 1.30 3.16
N ASP A 211 -20.40 1.21 2.78
CA ASP A 211 -21.53 1.20 3.72
C ASP A 211 -21.61 -0.10 4.54
N GLU A 212 -21.28 -1.24 3.92
CA GLU A 212 -21.19 -2.53 4.61
C GLU A 212 -20.02 -2.53 5.61
N LEU A 213 -18.86 -2.02 5.17
CA LEU A 213 -17.67 -1.89 6.00
C LEU A 213 -17.91 -1.01 7.22
N ARG A 214 -18.60 0.13 7.08
CA ARG A 214 -18.97 1.02 8.20
C ARG A 214 -19.89 0.37 9.22
N ALA A 215 -20.74 -0.56 8.78
CA ALA A 215 -21.61 -1.31 9.68
C ALA A 215 -20.85 -2.35 10.51
N LEU A 216 -19.61 -2.70 10.11
CA LEU A 216 -18.77 -3.65 10.83
C LEU A 216 -17.93 -2.95 11.90
N ALA A 217 -17.94 -3.52 13.11
CA ALA A 217 -16.96 -3.16 14.12
C ALA A 217 -15.54 -3.54 13.64
N PRO A 218 -14.50 -2.73 13.91
CA PRO A 218 -13.14 -3.04 13.47
C PRO A 218 -12.65 -4.44 13.87
N ALA A 219 -13.00 -4.92 15.07
CA ALA A 219 -12.66 -6.27 15.51
C ALA A 219 -13.29 -7.37 14.63
N ALA A 220 -14.54 -7.18 14.18
CA ALA A 220 -15.21 -8.12 13.27
C ALA A 220 -14.56 -8.10 11.88
N TYR A 221 -14.17 -6.92 11.39
CA TYR A 221 -13.37 -6.79 10.17
C TYR A 221 -12.04 -7.53 10.28
N GLY A 222 -11.28 -7.34 11.36
CA GLY A 222 -10.01 -8.04 11.58
C GLY A 222 -10.17 -9.57 11.66
N GLN A 223 -11.27 -10.05 12.25
CA GLN A 223 -11.59 -11.47 12.28
C GLN A 223 -11.92 -12.02 10.89
N LEU A 224 -12.74 -11.32 10.11
CA LEU A 224 -13.06 -11.69 8.72
C LEU A 224 -11.79 -11.84 7.89
N VAL A 225 -10.89 -10.85 7.95
CA VAL A 225 -9.62 -10.88 7.22
C VAL A 225 -8.76 -12.06 7.68
N ARG A 226 -8.70 -12.35 9.00
CA ARG A 226 -7.96 -13.49 9.55
C ARG A 226 -8.45 -14.84 9.05
N GLU A 227 -9.76 -15.02 9.04
CA GLU A 227 -10.40 -16.27 8.58
C GLU A 227 -10.11 -16.50 7.10
N ARG A 228 -10.21 -15.45 6.27
CA ARG A 228 -9.90 -15.52 4.84
C ARG A 228 -8.42 -15.72 4.56
N ALA A 229 -7.53 -15.05 5.29
CA ALA A 229 -6.08 -15.13 5.06
C ALA A 229 -5.53 -16.56 5.12
N GLY A 230 -6.16 -17.43 5.91
CA GLY A 230 -5.82 -18.85 6.02
C GLY A 230 -4.41 -19.11 6.56
N GLY A 231 -3.79 -18.12 7.22
CA GLY A 231 -2.42 -18.21 7.77
C GLY A 231 -1.27 -18.13 6.76
N GLY A 232 -1.57 -17.90 5.47
CA GLY A 232 -0.52 -17.68 4.46
C GLY A 232 -0.09 -16.20 4.36
N PRO A 233 0.91 -15.88 3.53
CA PRO A 233 1.42 -14.51 3.36
C PRO A 233 0.34 -13.57 2.82
N LEU A 234 0.26 -12.38 3.40
CA LEU A 234 -0.65 -11.31 3.00
C LEU A 234 0.13 -10.12 2.45
N PHE A 235 -0.47 -9.46 1.46
CA PHE A 235 -0.06 -8.16 0.94
C PHE A 235 -1.13 -7.13 1.33
N LEU A 236 -0.73 -6.04 1.99
CA LEU A 236 -1.61 -4.93 2.34
C LEU A 236 -1.40 -3.80 1.34
N SER A 237 -2.46 -3.38 0.67
CA SER A 237 -2.47 -2.19 -0.19
C SER A 237 -3.51 -1.21 0.33
N PHE A 238 -3.14 0.07 0.43
CA PHE A 238 -3.99 1.13 0.95
C PHE A 238 -3.98 2.28 -0.06
N ASP A 239 -5.08 2.48 -0.79
CA ASP A 239 -5.28 3.70 -1.57
C ASP A 239 -5.80 4.80 -0.64
N ILE A 240 -5.25 6.00 -0.80
CA ILE A 240 -5.63 7.16 0.01
C ILE A 240 -7.08 7.61 -0.29
N ASP A 241 -7.61 7.30 -1.47
CA ASP A 241 -8.97 7.67 -1.84
C ASP A 241 -10.05 6.80 -1.16
N ALA A 242 -9.67 5.76 -0.42
CA ALA A 242 -10.55 5.12 0.55
C ALA A 242 -11.07 6.11 1.62
N ILE A 243 -10.27 7.14 1.93
CA ILE A 243 -10.60 8.21 2.87
C ILE A 243 -11.46 9.26 2.18
N ASP A 244 -12.44 9.80 2.90
CA ASP A 244 -13.31 10.85 2.35
C ASP A 244 -12.50 12.07 1.85
N PRO A 245 -12.85 12.67 0.70
CA PRO A 245 -12.18 13.84 0.14
C PRO A 245 -12.15 15.06 1.06
N ALA A 246 -13.01 15.14 2.09
CA ALA A 246 -12.91 16.15 3.14
C ALA A 246 -11.59 16.07 3.93
N PHE A 247 -10.96 14.89 3.97
CA PHE A 247 -9.69 14.64 4.67
C PHE A 247 -8.55 14.26 3.72
N ALA A 248 -8.85 13.62 2.59
CA ALA A 248 -7.90 13.26 1.54
C ALA A 248 -8.25 13.92 0.19
N PRO A 249 -8.26 15.27 0.10
CA PRO A 249 -8.69 15.96 -1.13
C PRO A 249 -7.71 15.80 -2.31
N ALA A 250 -6.45 15.45 -2.02
CA ALA A 250 -5.36 15.39 -2.98
C ALA A 250 -5.15 13.95 -3.49
N THR A 251 -6.12 13.43 -4.24
CA THR A 251 -6.05 12.14 -4.92
C THR A 251 -6.55 12.23 -6.37
N GLY A 252 -6.21 11.22 -7.18
CA GLY A 252 -6.53 11.13 -8.60
C GLY A 252 -8.02 11.06 -8.89
N THR A 253 -8.73 10.20 -8.15
CA THR A 253 -10.11 9.76 -8.40
C THR A 253 -10.97 9.85 -7.13
N PRO A 254 -11.17 11.05 -6.56
CA PRO A 254 -11.87 11.16 -5.28
C PRO A 254 -13.34 10.76 -5.39
N GLU A 255 -13.77 9.83 -4.54
CA GLU A 255 -15.17 9.48 -4.35
C GLU A 255 -15.70 10.05 -3.03
N VAL A 256 -16.85 10.72 -3.03
CA VAL A 256 -17.44 11.27 -1.80
C VAL A 256 -17.95 10.16 -0.86
N ALA A 257 -18.23 10.52 0.40
CA ALA A 257 -18.73 9.60 1.42
C ALA A 257 -17.78 8.42 1.65
N GLY A 258 -16.50 8.73 1.86
CA GLY A 258 -15.43 7.76 2.20
C GLY A 258 -15.19 7.61 3.71
N LEU A 259 -14.21 6.81 4.08
CA LEU A 259 -13.87 6.59 5.49
C LEU A 259 -13.37 7.88 6.15
N LEU A 260 -13.72 8.07 7.42
CA LEU A 260 -13.09 9.06 8.27
C LEU A 260 -11.70 8.55 8.70
N PRO A 261 -10.71 9.44 8.92
CA PRO A 261 -9.35 9.00 9.26
C PRO A 261 -9.26 8.07 10.48
N HIS A 262 -10.14 8.25 11.47
CA HIS A 262 -10.14 7.40 12.66
C HIS A 262 -10.73 6.01 12.39
N GLU A 263 -11.65 5.86 11.43
CA GLU A 263 -12.22 4.59 10.99
C GLU A 263 -11.14 3.78 10.26
N ALA A 264 -10.47 4.40 9.28
CA ALA A 264 -9.35 3.79 8.55
C ALA A 264 -8.23 3.31 9.49
N LEU A 265 -7.83 4.14 10.46
CA LEU A 265 -6.83 3.74 11.46
C LEU A 265 -7.32 2.60 12.38
N ALA A 266 -8.60 2.55 12.71
CA ALA A 266 -9.17 1.46 13.52
C ALA A 266 -9.18 0.14 12.74
N LEU A 267 -9.54 0.18 11.46
CA LEU A 267 -9.49 -0.98 10.56
C LEU A 267 -8.06 -1.50 10.40
N LEU A 268 -7.08 -0.62 10.15
CA LEU A 268 -5.66 -1.01 10.06
C LEU A 268 -5.16 -1.65 11.36
N ARG A 269 -5.52 -1.11 12.52
CA ARG A 269 -5.13 -1.69 13.83
C ARG A 269 -5.78 -3.04 14.08
N ALA A 270 -6.97 -3.29 13.55
CA ALA A 270 -7.62 -4.59 13.67
C ALA A 270 -6.91 -5.71 12.91
N LEU A 271 -5.99 -5.35 11.99
CA LEU A 271 -5.14 -6.31 11.29
C LEU A 271 -3.91 -6.74 12.12
N ALA A 272 -3.69 -6.19 13.31
CA ALA A 272 -2.53 -6.53 14.12
C ALA A 272 -2.45 -8.04 14.44
N GLY A 273 -1.25 -8.61 14.29
CA GLY A 273 -0.99 -10.03 14.52
C GLY A 273 -1.49 -10.95 13.40
N LEU A 274 -1.79 -10.41 12.22
CA LEU A 274 -1.86 -11.16 10.97
C LEU A 274 -0.46 -11.31 10.36
#